data_AF-A0A3D0XAT2-F1
#
_entry.id   AF-A0A3D0XAT2-F1
#
_cell.length_a   1.000
_cell.length_b   1.000
_cell.length_c   1.000
_cell.angle_alpha   90.00
_cell.angle_beta   90.00
_cell.angle_gamma   90.00
#
_symmetry.space_group_name_H-M   'P 1'
#
loop_
_entity.id
_entity.type
_entity.pdbx_description
1 polymer ?
#
loop_
_entity_poly.entity_id
_entity_poly.type
_entity_poly.pdbx_seq_one_letter_code
_entity_poly.pdbx_strand_id
1 'polypeptide(L)' 'MKESIVKSYDELPLFLNAEMLAKVLGVATSTAYELMHEKDFPALKIGNRLLVPKEKFRLWVETKTK' A
#
# COMPACT_ATOMS: atom_id res chain seq x y z
N MET A 1 0.18 -8.43 23.14
CA MET A 1 1.01 -8.84 22.00
C MET A 1 0.13 -9.63 21.04
N LYS A 2 -0.07 -9.14 19.82
CA LYS A 2 -0.65 -9.95 18.73
C LYS A 2 0.21 -9.72 17.50
N GLU A 3 1.11 -10.66 17.29
CA GLU A 3 1.93 -10.79 16.09
C GLU A 3 0.99 -11.21 14.96
N SER A 4 0.54 -10.25 14.15
CA SER A 4 -0.08 -10.56 12.85
C SER A 4 1.03 -10.73 11.82
N ILE A 5 1.53 -11.96 11.77
CA ILE A 5 2.33 -12.54 10.70
C ILE A 5 1.52 -12.56 9.40
N VAL A 6 1.54 -11.48 8.62
CA VAL A 6 0.96 -11.48 7.26
C VAL A 6 1.82 -12.38 6.38
N LYS A 7 1.41 -13.64 6.22
CA LYS A 7 2.16 -14.67 5.46
C LYS A 7 1.71 -14.82 4.00
N SER A 8 0.61 -14.18 3.60
CA SER A 8 0.10 -14.26 2.24
C SER A 8 -0.74 -13.05 1.87
N TYR A 9 -0.73 -12.72 0.56
CA TYR A 9 -1.53 -11.64 -0.01
C TYR A 9 -3.03 -11.73 0.36
N ASP A 10 -3.54 -12.91 0.71
CA ASP A 10 -4.92 -13.15 1.11
C ASP A 10 -5.33 -12.57 2.47
N GLU A 11 -4.37 -12.38 3.40
CA GLU A 11 -4.64 -11.73 4.70
C GLU A 11 -4.50 -10.20 4.64
N LEU A 12 -4.05 -9.67 3.49
CA LEU A 12 -4.03 -8.22 3.32
C LEU A 12 -5.47 -7.72 3.26
N PRO A 13 -5.82 -6.71 4.08
CA PRO A 13 -7.10 -6.04 3.92
C PRO A 13 -7.25 -5.56 2.47
N LEU A 14 -8.50 -5.52 1.99
CA LEU A 14 -8.85 -5.02 0.65
C LEU A 14 -8.17 -3.69 0.33
N PHE A 15 -7.88 -2.90 1.37
CA PHE A 15 -7.18 -1.63 1.32
C PHE A 15 -5.95 -1.61 2.24
N LEU A 16 -4.82 -1.17 1.67
CA LEU A 16 -3.56 -0.94 2.36
C LEU A 16 -3.48 0.52 2.83
N ASN A 17 -3.06 0.75 4.07
CA ASN A 17 -2.69 2.08 4.55
C ASN A 17 -1.20 2.36 4.27
N ALA A 18 -0.74 3.60 4.47
CA ALA A 18 0.64 3.99 4.25
C ALA A 18 1.66 3.11 5.01
N GLU A 19 1.30 2.71 6.24
CA GLU A 19 2.17 1.90 7.08
C GLU A 19 2.34 0.47 6.55
N MET A 20 1.28 -0.15 6.06
CA MET A 20 1.33 -1.45 5.39
C MET A 20 2.08 -1.35 4.07
N LEU A 21 1.85 -0.28 3.31
CA LEU A 21 2.54 -0.04 2.05
C LEU A 21 4.05 0.10 2.24
N ALA A 22 4.46 0.83 3.26
CA ALA A 22 5.86 0.95 3.66
C ALA A 22 6.47 -0.42 3.99
N LYS A 23 5.76 -1.25 4.77
CA LYS A 23 6.20 -2.61 5.10
C LYS A 23 6.27 -3.53 3.89
N VAL A 24 5.30 -3.45 2.97
CA VAL A 24 5.23 -4.27 1.75
C VAL A 24 6.35 -3.89 0.76
N LEU A 25 6.62 -2.60 0.61
CA LEU A 25 7.67 -2.11 -0.29
C LEU A 25 9.07 -2.11 0.35
N GLY A 26 9.17 -2.31 1.67
CA GLY A 26 10.44 -2.23 2.41
C GLY A 26 11.03 -0.83 2.48
N VAL A 27 10.18 0.21 2.41
CA VAL A 27 10.58 1.62 2.44
C VAL A 27 10.15 2.30 3.74
N ALA A 28 10.67 3.50 4.00
CA ALA A 28 10.21 4.31 5.13
C ALA A 28 8.74 4.72 4.97
N THR A 29 8.02 4.87 6.08
CA THR A 29 6.62 5.31 6.10
C THR A 29 6.41 6.66 5.43
N SER A 30 7.38 7.57 5.57
CA SER A 30 7.37 8.87 4.90
C SER A 30 7.44 8.73 3.37
N THR A 31 8.32 7.86 2.87
CA THR A 31 8.44 7.56 1.43
C THR A 31 7.15 6.95 0.88
N ALA A 32 6.52 6.03 1.63
CA ALA A 32 5.23 5.49 1.23
C ALA A 32 4.12 6.56 1.22
N TYR A 33 4.17 7.54 2.13
CA TYR A 33 3.22 8.66 2.18
C TYR A 33 3.38 9.61 0.98
N GLU A 34 4.62 9.93 0.61
CA GLU A 34 4.90 10.73 -0.60
C GLU A 34 4.43 10.00 -1.86
N LEU A 35 4.71 8.70 -1.94
CA LEU A 35 4.25 7.84 -3.03
C LEU A 35 2.71 7.81 -3.09
N MET A 36 2.02 7.72 -1.96
CA MET A 36 0.55 7.79 -1.90
C MET A 36 -0.03 9.15 -2.32
N HIS A 37 0.79 10.21 -2.30
CA HIS A 37 0.42 11.54 -2.80
C HIS A 37 0.80 11.76 -4.27
N GLU A 38 1.53 10.83 -4.91
CA GLU A 38 1.77 10.89 -6.34
C GLU A 38 0.49 10.67 -7.14
N LYS A 39 0.36 11.41 -8.25
CA LYS A 39 -0.78 11.28 -9.17
C LYS A 39 -0.82 9.95 -9.91
N ASP A 40 0.35 9.31 -10.06
CA ASP A 40 0.52 8.04 -10.76
C ASP A 40 0.25 6.83 -9.84
N PHE A 41 0.11 7.09 -8.54
CA PHE A 41 -0.04 6.05 -7.55
C PHE A 41 -1.52 5.75 -7.26
N PRO A 42 -1.91 4.47 -7.17
CA PRO A 42 -3.31 4.08 -6.97
C PRO A 42 -3.80 4.26 -5.52
N ALA A 43 -3.74 5.48 -4.99
CA ALA A 43 -4.30 5.82 -3.70
C ALA A 43 -5.75 6.30 -3.83
N LEU A 44 -6.62 5.74 -2.99
CA LEU A 44 -8.00 6.14 -2.78
C LEU A 44 -8.08 6.97 -1.49
N LYS A 45 -8.54 8.22 -1.60
CA LYS A 45 -8.80 9.08 -0.44
C LYS A 45 -10.25 8.94 -0.01
N ILE A 46 -10.49 8.36 1.17
CA ILE A 46 -11.82 8.27 1.80
C ILE A 46 -11.81 9.18 3.03
N GLY A 47 -12.49 10.32 2.95
CA GLY A 47 -12.47 11.35 3.99
C GLY A 47 -11.05 11.89 4.22
N ASN A 48 -10.51 11.64 5.43
CA ASN A 48 -9.15 12.02 5.83
C ASN A 48 -8.14 10.85 5.78
N ARG A 49 -8.53 9.68 5.25
CA ARG A 49 -7.64 8.51 5.15
C ARG A 49 -7.27 8.23 3.70
N LEU A 50 -5.98 7.97 3.48
CA LEU A 50 -5.46 7.43 2.23
C LEU A 50 -5.36 5.91 2.34
N LEU A 51 -5.98 5.23 1.38
CA LEU A 51 -6.15 3.79 1.34
C LEU A 51 -5.83 3.32 -0.07
N VAL A 52 -5.13 2.20 -0.21
CA VAL A 52 -4.69 1.72 -1.51
C VAL A 52 -5.30 0.35 -1.78
N PRO A 53 -6.13 0.21 -2.82
CA PRO A 53 -6.72 -1.09 -3.15
C PRO A 53 -5.63 -2.09 -3.53
N LYS A 54 -5.68 -3.30 -2.94
CA LYS A 54 -4.72 -4.38 -3.21
C LYS A 54 -4.56 -4.66 -4.72
N GLU A 55 -5.68 -4.74 -5.45
CA GLU A 55 -5.66 -4.98 -6.91
C GLU A 55 -4.92 -3.89 -7.68
N LYS A 56 -5.21 -2.63 -7.35
CA LYS A 56 -4.60 -1.49 -8.04
C LYS A 56 -3.12 -1.37 -7.71
N PHE A 57 -2.74 -1.63 -6.46
CA PHE A 57 -1.34 -1.70 -6.05
C PHE A 57 -0.58 -2.74 -6.85
N ARG A 58 -1.14 -3.94 -7.02
CA ARG A 58 -0.51 -5.01 -7.82
C ARG A 58 -0.25 -4.57 -9.26
N LEU A 59 -1.28 -4.03 -9.92
CA LEU A 59 -1.18 -3.48 -11.28
C LEU A 59 -0.10 -2.39 -11.38
N TRP A 60 -0.02 -1.50 -10.39
CA TRP A 60 1.01 -0.46 -10.37
C TRP A 60 2.42 -1.03 -10.22
N VAL A 61 2.62 -2.02 -9.34
CA VAL A 61 3.92 -2.70 -9.18
C VAL A 61 4.33 -3.41 -10.48
N GLU A 62 3.39 -4.12 -11.12
CA GLU A 62 3.61 -4.76 -12.43
C GLU A 62 3.92 -3.73 -13.53
N THR A 63 3.38 -2.51 -13.44
CA THR A 63 3.68 -1.43 -14.40
C THR A 63 5.06 -0.81 -14.18
N LYS A 64 5.57 -0.81 -12.94
CA LYS A 64 6.89 -0.26 -12.58
C LYS A 64 8.02 -1.29 -12.70
N THR A 65 7.73 -2.59 -12.61
CA THR A 65 8.66 -3.67 -12.95
C THR A 65 8.72 -3.80 -14.47
N LYS A 66 9.87 -3.47 -15.06
CA LYS A 66 10.13 -3.56 -16.50
C LYS A 66 11.23 -4.59 -16.76
#